data_AF-A0A932VTS8-F1
#
_entry.id   AF-A0A932VTS8-F1
#
_cell.length_a   1.000
_cell.length_b   1.000
_cell.length_c   1.000
_cell.angle_alpha   90.00
_cell.angle_beta   90.00
_cell.angle_gamma   90.00
#
_symmetry.space_group_name_H-M   'P 1'
#
loop_
_entity.id
_entity.type
_entity.pdbx_description
1 polymer ?
#
loop_
_entity_poly.entity_id
_entity_poly.type
_entity_poly.pdbx_seq_one_letter_code
_entity_poly.pdbx_strand_id
1 'polypeptide(L)'
;MKQSLIVFVLASSLAAFGQGRPASHPGGQPSGMPTMGSGAGMGHGSGAADSRGSVGQSQGMSQTQQPLKSAQTNSGAFRMLENKTGMTSDQLQQLYASSGAKNFGQFVSAIVVSKNLGLDTNQVLNGLKTQSLGQTLQSLGVSKDAAKDAIKKANKEVKDAEKQS
;
A
#
# COMPACT_ATOMS: atom_id res chain seq x y z
N MET A 1 -15.76 -19.80 -31.53
CA MET A 1 -15.19 -19.96 -30.16
C MET A 1 -16.22 -19.45 -29.18
N LYS A 2 -16.58 -20.26 -28.19
CA LYS A 2 -17.83 -20.18 -27.42
C LYS A 2 -17.76 -19.06 -26.37
N GLN A 3 -18.69 -18.13 -26.39
CA GLN A 3 -18.88 -17.15 -25.32
C GLN A 3 -19.66 -17.81 -24.18
N SER A 4 -19.01 -18.00 -23.03
CA SER A 4 -19.69 -18.48 -21.82
C SER A 4 -20.29 -17.30 -21.06
N LEU A 5 -21.62 -17.27 -21.10
CA LEU A 5 -22.57 -16.45 -20.35
C LEU A 5 -22.34 -16.59 -18.84
N ILE A 6 -22.06 -15.48 -18.15
CA ILE A 6 -21.98 -15.40 -16.69
C ILE A 6 -23.39 -15.16 -16.15
N VAL A 7 -23.92 -16.11 -15.38
CA VAL A 7 -25.17 -15.94 -14.63
C VAL A 7 -24.84 -15.37 -13.25
N PHE A 8 -25.26 -14.13 -13.02
CA PHE A 8 -25.24 -13.47 -11.72
C PHE A 8 -26.45 -13.94 -10.89
N VAL A 9 -26.20 -14.56 -9.74
CA VAL A 9 -27.18 -14.64 -8.65
C VAL A 9 -26.52 -14.07 -7.40
N LEU A 10 -26.73 -12.77 -7.17
CA LEU A 10 -26.40 -12.13 -5.90
C LEU A 10 -27.67 -12.09 -5.05
N ALA A 11 -27.79 -13.05 -4.13
CA ALA A 11 -28.78 -12.98 -3.06
C ALA A 11 -28.35 -11.87 -2.08
N SER A 12 -29.15 -10.81 -2.03
CA SER A 12 -28.98 -9.70 -1.08
C SER A 12 -29.65 -10.07 0.24
N SER A 13 -28.89 -10.11 1.32
CA SER A 13 -29.44 -10.06 2.68
C SER A 13 -28.80 -8.89 3.44
N LEU A 14 -29.61 -7.85 3.64
CA LEU A 14 -29.35 -6.72 4.52
C LEU A 14 -29.36 -7.21 5.98
N ALA A 15 -28.32 -6.86 6.74
CA ALA A 15 -28.42 -6.73 8.19
C ALA A 15 -27.95 -5.33 8.56
N ALA A 16 -28.95 -4.50 8.89
CA ALA A 16 -28.80 -3.18 9.48
C ALA A 16 -28.57 -3.30 11.00
N PHE A 17 -28.25 -2.15 11.61
CA PHE A 17 -28.16 -1.86 13.06
C PHE A 17 -26.87 -2.34 13.78
N GLY A 18 -26.21 -1.53 14.61
CA GLY A 18 -26.65 -0.29 15.25
C GLY A 18 -25.50 0.54 15.83
N GLN A 19 -25.85 1.79 16.12
CA GLN A 19 -25.05 2.87 16.70
C GLN A 19 -24.71 2.62 18.18
N GLY A 20 -23.54 3.08 18.61
CA GLY A 20 -23.22 3.29 20.03
C GLY A 20 -22.06 4.27 20.19
N ARG A 21 -22.34 5.49 20.68
CA ARG A 21 -21.36 6.52 21.07
C ARG A 21 -21.21 6.52 22.62
N PRO A 22 -20.57 7.52 23.26
CA PRO A 22 -19.34 7.42 24.06
C PRO A 22 -19.57 7.58 25.58
N ALA A 23 -18.57 7.26 26.40
CA ALA A 23 -18.42 7.67 27.82
C ALA A 23 -17.07 7.12 28.32
N SER A 24 -16.26 7.68 29.21
CA SER A 24 -16.26 8.89 30.04
C SER A 24 -14.92 8.87 30.83
N HIS A 25 -14.35 10.04 31.16
CA HIS A 25 -13.33 10.21 32.22
C HIS A 25 -13.96 9.94 33.60
N PRO A 26 -13.23 9.40 34.60
CA PRO A 26 -12.54 10.21 35.64
C PRO A 26 -11.24 9.52 36.16
N GLY A 27 -10.30 10.08 36.92
CA GLY A 27 -10.11 11.33 37.64
C GLY A 27 -8.91 11.16 38.62
N GLY A 28 -8.32 12.27 39.08
CA GLY A 28 -7.48 12.40 40.30
C GLY A 28 -5.96 12.23 40.12
N GLN A 29 -5.04 13.00 40.73
CA GLN A 29 -5.08 14.11 41.72
C GLN A 29 -3.77 14.94 41.60
N PRO A 30 -3.72 16.17 42.16
CA PRO A 30 -2.58 17.10 42.13
C PRO A 30 -1.70 17.02 43.40
N SER A 31 -0.48 17.60 43.37
CA SER A 31 0.44 18.04 44.48
C SER A 31 1.89 17.72 44.08
N GLY A 32 2.92 18.56 44.16
CA GLY A 32 3.12 19.92 44.64
C GLY A 32 4.58 20.35 44.41
N MET A 33 4.77 21.67 44.32
CA MET A 33 5.97 22.50 44.55
C MET A 33 7.27 22.37 43.70
N PRO A 34 7.92 23.52 43.40
CA PRO A 34 9.16 23.64 42.64
C PRO A 34 10.39 23.58 43.55
N THR A 35 11.49 22.97 43.09
CA THR A 35 12.81 23.11 43.75
C THR A 35 13.77 23.88 42.84
N MET A 36 14.23 25.02 43.36
CA MET A 36 15.38 25.79 42.87
C MET A 36 16.66 25.05 43.25
N GLY A 37 17.61 24.96 42.34
CA GLY A 37 18.96 24.45 42.62
C GLY A 37 19.99 25.06 41.67
N SER A 38 20.58 26.18 42.12
CA SER A 38 21.79 26.78 41.56
C SER A 38 22.99 25.83 41.73
N GLY A 39 23.88 25.71 40.75
CA GLY A 39 25.13 24.95 40.90
C GLY A 39 26.03 24.99 39.67
N ALA A 40 27.15 25.70 39.81
CA ALA A 40 28.21 25.84 38.83
C ALA A 40 29.14 24.61 38.77
N GLY A 41 29.75 24.38 37.60
CA GLY A 41 31.18 24.03 37.53
C GLY A 41 31.59 22.60 37.16
N MET A 42 32.70 22.57 36.41
CA MET A 42 33.70 21.51 36.17
C MET A 42 33.42 20.42 35.13
N GLY A 43 34.21 20.48 34.06
CA GLY A 43 34.27 19.49 32.99
C GLY A 43 35.17 18.29 33.27
N HIS A 44 35.14 17.39 32.29
CA HIS A 44 36.07 16.30 31.92
C HIS A 44 35.49 15.80 30.57
N GLY A 45 36.21 15.53 29.49
CA GLY A 45 37.63 15.54 29.20
C GLY A 45 37.78 15.38 27.68
N SER A 46 38.95 15.80 27.20
CA SER A 46 39.42 15.76 25.82
C SER A 46 39.37 14.37 25.20
N GLY A 47 39.00 14.26 23.91
CA GLY A 47 39.30 13.09 23.10
C GLY A 47 38.55 13.01 21.76
N ALA A 48 39.31 13.09 20.67
CA ALA A 48 38.93 12.83 19.27
C ALA A 48 38.13 13.93 18.53
N ALA A 49 38.89 14.86 17.94
CA ALA A 49 38.51 15.50 16.70
C ALA A 49 38.59 14.48 15.55
N ASP A 50 37.50 14.27 14.85
CA ASP A 50 37.53 13.88 13.43
C ASP A 50 36.42 14.62 12.70
N SER A 51 36.82 15.73 12.07
CA SER A 51 36.03 16.45 11.10
C SER A 51 35.94 15.63 9.83
N ARG A 52 34.82 14.91 9.62
CA ARG A 52 34.36 14.55 8.27
C ARG A 52 32.86 14.72 8.20
N GLY A 53 32.45 15.78 7.50
CA GLY A 53 31.05 16.06 7.22
C GLY A 53 30.38 14.87 6.56
N SER A 54 29.25 14.45 7.11
CA SER A 54 28.22 13.78 6.31
C SER A 54 27.15 14.81 6.03
N VAL A 55 27.40 15.55 4.95
CA VAL A 55 26.40 16.31 4.23
C VAL A 55 25.37 15.31 3.70
N GLY A 56 24.11 15.49 4.11
CA GLY A 56 22.96 15.21 3.26
C GLY A 56 22.51 13.75 3.13
N GLN A 57 21.49 13.38 3.90
CA GLN A 57 20.42 12.54 3.34
C GLN A 57 19.05 12.90 3.92
N SER A 58 18.72 14.19 3.94
CA SER A 58 17.33 14.60 3.72
C SER A 58 17.04 14.40 2.23
N GLN A 59 16.96 13.13 1.81
CA GLN A 59 16.54 12.77 0.47
C GLN A 59 15.07 13.16 0.40
N GLY A 60 14.81 14.31 -0.23
CA GLY A 60 13.46 14.76 -0.55
C GLY A 60 12.69 13.57 -1.10
N MET A 61 11.52 13.32 -0.54
CA MET A 61 10.61 12.26 -0.97
C MET A 61 10.08 12.61 -2.38
N SER A 62 10.94 12.49 -3.39
CA SER A 62 10.50 12.20 -4.74
C SER A 62 9.72 10.88 -4.64
N GLN A 63 8.46 10.88 -5.06
CA GLN A 63 7.64 9.67 -5.16
C GLN A 63 8.16 8.77 -6.30
N THR A 64 9.42 8.36 -6.20
CA THR A 64 10.09 7.55 -7.22
C THR A 64 9.70 6.10 -6.99
N GLN A 65 9.22 5.46 -8.04
CA GLN A 65 8.88 4.04 -8.05
C GLN A 65 10.04 3.20 -7.53
N GLN A 66 9.77 2.31 -6.57
CA GLN A 66 10.80 1.43 -6.04
C GLN A 66 11.23 0.41 -7.10
N PRO A 67 12.54 0.11 -7.23
CA PRO A 67 12.99 -0.92 -8.17
C PRO A 67 12.47 -2.30 -7.75
N LEU A 68 12.18 -3.15 -8.74
CA LEU A 68 11.85 -4.56 -8.49
C LEU A 68 13.06 -5.28 -7.91
N LYS A 69 12.86 -5.96 -6.80
CA LYS A 69 13.87 -6.83 -6.18
C LYS A 69 13.77 -8.23 -6.77
N SER A 70 14.90 -8.94 -6.84
CA SER A 70 14.95 -10.35 -7.28
C SER A 70 14.05 -11.27 -6.45
N ALA A 71 13.89 -10.98 -5.16
CA ALA A 71 12.93 -11.68 -4.29
C ALA A 71 11.47 -11.46 -4.72
N GLN A 72 11.15 -10.30 -5.29
CA GLN A 72 9.80 -9.99 -5.78
C GLN A 72 9.53 -10.68 -7.12
N THR A 73 10.50 -10.69 -8.03
CA THR A 73 10.35 -11.39 -9.33
C THR A 73 10.27 -12.91 -9.19
N ASN A 74 10.80 -13.48 -8.09
CA ASN A 74 10.66 -14.90 -7.75
C ASN A 74 9.52 -15.20 -6.77
N SER A 75 8.74 -14.18 -6.36
CA SER A 75 7.66 -14.36 -5.39
C SER A 75 6.46 -15.10 -5.97
N GLY A 76 5.68 -15.77 -5.12
CA GLY A 76 4.43 -16.41 -5.53
C GLY A 76 3.41 -15.41 -6.08
N ALA A 77 3.43 -14.16 -5.62
CA ALA A 77 2.63 -13.08 -6.19
C ALA A 77 2.99 -12.79 -7.66
N PHE A 78 4.29 -12.83 -8.01
CA PHE A 78 4.74 -12.61 -9.38
C PHE A 78 4.34 -13.76 -10.30
N ARG A 79 4.53 -15.00 -9.86
CA ARG A 79 4.07 -16.21 -10.59
C ARG A 79 2.55 -16.24 -10.76
N MET A 80 1.82 -15.77 -9.74
CA MET A 80 0.37 -15.61 -9.83
C MET A 80 -0.03 -14.59 -10.89
N LEU A 81 0.68 -13.46 -11.01
CA LEU A 81 0.45 -12.51 -12.09
C LEU A 81 0.70 -13.12 -13.47
N GLU A 82 1.76 -13.90 -13.65
CA GLU A 82 2.04 -14.59 -14.91
C GLU A 82 0.87 -15.50 -15.30
N ASN A 83 0.38 -16.31 -14.36
CA ASN A 83 -0.77 -17.20 -14.59
C ASN A 83 -2.07 -16.44 -14.86
N LYS A 84 -2.32 -15.33 -14.17
CA LYS A 84 -3.58 -14.56 -14.26
C LYS A 84 -3.62 -13.64 -15.49
N THR A 85 -2.47 -13.17 -15.93
CA THR A 85 -2.36 -12.27 -17.08
C THR A 85 -1.99 -13.00 -18.37
N GLY A 86 -1.36 -14.17 -18.28
CA GLY A 86 -0.71 -14.84 -19.40
C GLY A 86 0.58 -14.14 -19.87
N MET A 87 1.04 -13.13 -19.14
CA MET A 87 2.27 -12.39 -19.47
C MET A 87 3.49 -13.13 -18.95
N THR A 88 4.60 -12.97 -19.66
CA THR A 88 5.91 -13.46 -19.19
C THR A 88 6.50 -12.55 -18.12
N SER A 89 7.50 -13.06 -17.40
CA SER A 89 8.28 -12.29 -16.44
C SER A 89 8.79 -10.96 -16.99
N ASP A 90 9.37 -10.96 -18.20
CA ASP A 90 9.87 -9.73 -18.84
C ASP A 90 8.77 -8.72 -19.14
N GLN A 91 7.61 -9.20 -19.62
CA GLN A 91 6.45 -8.35 -19.89
C GLN A 91 5.92 -7.72 -18.60
N LEU A 92 5.87 -8.47 -17.50
CA LEU A 92 5.47 -7.94 -16.19
C LEU A 92 6.48 -6.93 -15.65
N GLN A 93 7.78 -7.14 -15.86
CA GLN A 93 8.81 -6.17 -15.46
C GLN A 93 8.72 -4.86 -16.26
N GLN A 94 8.51 -4.95 -17.57
CA GLN A 94 8.29 -3.77 -18.42
C GLN A 94 6.98 -3.05 -18.06
N LEU A 95 5.92 -3.82 -17.78
CA LEU A 95 4.66 -3.25 -17.33
C LEU A 95 4.83 -2.56 -15.98
N TYR A 96 5.60 -3.15 -15.05
CA TYR A 96 5.93 -2.51 -13.78
C TYR A 96 6.65 -1.18 -14.01
N ALA A 97 7.70 -1.16 -14.82
CA ALA A 97 8.47 0.05 -15.12
C ALA A 97 7.62 1.18 -15.73
N SER A 98 6.52 0.85 -16.40
CA SER A 98 5.58 1.82 -16.98
C SER A 98 4.35 2.12 -16.10
N SER A 99 4.15 1.38 -15.01
CA SER A 99 2.89 1.30 -14.27
C SER A 99 2.57 2.45 -13.32
N GLY A 100 3.49 3.40 -13.09
CA GLY A 100 3.30 4.47 -12.10
C GLY A 100 3.10 4.00 -10.66
N ALA A 101 3.20 2.69 -10.40
CA ALA A 101 3.01 2.11 -9.09
C ALA A 101 4.20 2.45 -8.20
N LYS A 102 3.97 2.85 -6.94
CA LYS A 102 5.06 3.24 -6.05
C LYS A 102 5.93 2.04 -5.64
N ASN A 103 5.29 0.88 -5.47
CA ASN A 103 5.92 -0.34 -4.98
C ASN A 103 5.31 -1.56 -5.67
N PHE A 104 6.00 -2.71 -5.61
CA PHE A 104 5.52 -3.97 -6.16
C PHE A 104 4.10 -4.33 -5.69
N GLY A 105 3.80 -4.23 -4.39
CA GLY A 105 2.47 -4.55 -3.87
C GLY A 105 1.35 -3.71 -4.51
N GLN A 106 1.60 -2.41 -4.78
CA GLN A 106 0.61 -1.56 -5.44
C GLN A 106 0.38 -1.98 -6.91
N PHE A 107 1.44 -2.39 -7.60
CA PHE A 107 1.35 -2.91 -8.96
C PHE A 107 0.58 -4.22 -9.03
N VAL A 108 0.92 -5.19 -8.18
CA VAL A 108 0.25 -6.49 -8.14
C VAL A 108 -1.24 -6.29 -7.84
N SER A 109 -1.56 -5.50 -6.80
CA SER A 109 -2.96 -5.21 -6.46
C SER A 109 -3.69 -4.52 -7.61
N ALA A 110 -3.04 -3.59 -8.34
CA ALA A 110 -3.67 -2.92 -9.47
C ALA A 110 -4.01 -3.87 -10.62
N ILE A 111 -3.10 -4.78 -10.98
CA ILE A 111 -3.35 -5.79 -12.02
C ILE A 111 -4.43 -6.78 -11.57
N VAL A 112 -4.37 -7.22 -10.32
CA VAL A 112 -5.35 -8.18 -9.80
C VAL A 112 -6.75 -7.55 -9.76
N VAL A 113 -6.85 -6.28 -9.32
CA VAL A 113 -8.11 -5.54 -9.32
C VAL A 113 -8.63 -5.31 -10.73
N SER A 114 -7.78 -4.88 -11.68
CA SER A 114 -8.21 -4.66 -13.06
C SER A 114 -8.77 -5.95 -13.66
N LYS A 115 -8.08 -7.08 -13.47
CA LYS A 115 -8.55 -8.40 -13.91
C LYS A 115 -9.82 -8.85 -13.20
N ASN A 116 -9.97 -8.59 -11.90
CA ASN A 116 -11.16 -8.99 -11.13
C ASN A 116 -12.40 -8.20 -11.52
N LEU A 117 -12.24 -6.94 -11.91
CA LEU A 117 -13.32 -6.05 -12.34
C LEU A 117 -13.53 -6.03 -13.86
N GLY A 118 -12.69 -6.73 -14.64
CA GLY A 118 -12.74 -6.71 -16.10
C GLY A 118 -12.35 -5.35 -16.71
N LEU A 119 -11.56 -4.55 -16.00
CA LEU A 119 -11.10 -3.24 -16.45
C LEU A 119 -9.80 -3.34 -17.24
N ASP A 120 -9.55 -2.33 -18.07
CA ASP A 120 -8.28 -2.22 -18.78
C ASP A 120 -7.12 -1.96 -17.81
N THR A 121 -6.18 -2.89 -17.75
CA THR A 121 -5.01 -2.80 -16.86
C THR A 121 -4.18 -1.55 -17.15
N ASN A 122 -3.99 -1.17 -18.41
CA ASN A 122 -3.17 0.00 -18.76
C ASN A 122 -3.83 1.30 -18.27
N GLN A 123 -5.16 1.41 -18.34
CA GLN A 123 -5.89 2.55 -17.79
C GLN A 123 -5.75 2.62 -16.26
N VAL A 124 -5.90 1.49 -15.57
CA VAL A 124 -5.73 1.43 -14.10
C VAL A 124 -4.31 1.82 -13.71
N LEU A 125 -3.29 1.28 -14.39
CA LEU A 125 -1.89 1.59 -14.12
C LEU A 125 -1.54 3.05 -14.47
N ASN A 126 -2.02 3.58 -15.60
CA ASN A 126 -1.81 4.99 -15.94
C ASN A 126 -2.45 5.94 -14.91
N GLY A 127 -3.61 5.60 -14.37
CA GLY A 127 -4.22 6.37 -13.30
C GLY A 127 -3.35 6.40 -12.02
N LEU A 128 -2.54 5.37 -11.75
CA LEU A 128 -1.64 5.37 -10.60
C LEU A 128 -0.54 6.43 -10.67
N LYS A 129 -0.23 6.94 -11.88
CA LYS A 129 0.74 8.02 -12.07
C LYS A 129 0.26 9.35 -11.47
N THR A 130 -1.05 9.54 -11.39
CA THR A 130 -1.66 10.81 -10.95
C THR A 130 -2.42 10.69 -9.64
N GLN A 131 -2.96 9.51 -9.31
CA GLN A 131 -3.86 9.31 -8.17
C GLN A 131 -3.74 7.92 -7.55
N SER A 132 -4.42 7.69 -6.42
CA SER A 132 -4.42 6.38 -5.76
C SER A 132 -5.29 5.34 -6.50
N LEU A 133 -5.00 4.05 -6.32
CA LEU A 133 -5.75 2.95 -6.95
C LEU A 133 -7.27 3.09 -6.76
N GLY A 134 -7.72 3.40 -5.53
CA GLY A 134 -9.15 3.57 -5.26
C GLY A 134 -9.77 4.78 -5.96
N GLN A 135 -9.02 5.87 -6.17
CA GLN A 135 -9.50 7.03 -6.91
C GLN A 135 -9.51 6.75 -8.42
N THR A 136 -8.49 6.07 -8.95
CA THR A 136 -8.47 5.61 -10.35
C THR A 136 -9.71 4.77 -10.66
N LEU A 137 -10.04 3.80 -9.81
CA LEU A 137 -11.22 2.95 -10.01
C LEU A 137 -12.52 3.75 -9.99
N GLN A 138 -12.63 4.76 -9.11
CA GLN A 138 -13.77 5.68 -9.09
C GLN A 138 -13.86 6.52 -10.37
N SER A 139 -12.74 7.01 -10.89
CA SER A 139 -12.70 7.71 -12.19
C SER A 139 -13.13 6.82 -13.36
N LEU A 140 -12.93 5.50 -13.25
CA LEU A 140 -13.37 4.50 -14.22
C LEU A 140 -14.83 4.06 -14.01
N GLY A 141 -15.55 4.66 -13.07
CA GLY A 141 -16.97 4.38 -12.82
C GLY A 141 -17.24 3.30 -11.78
N VAL A 142 -16.21 2.80 -11.08
CA VAL A 142 -16.40 1.83 -9.98
C VAL A 142 -16.82 2.57 -8.72
N SER A 143 -17.96 2.19 -8.14
CA SER A 143 -18.41 2.73 -6.85
C SER A 143 -17.33 2.56 -5.77
N LYS A 144 -17.22 3.53 -4.87
CA LYS A 144 -16.21 3.55 -3.80
C LYS A 144 -16.15 2.26 -2.99
N ASP A 145 -17.30 1.65 -2.68
CA ASP A 145 -17.38 0.40 -1.92
C ASP A 145 -16.91 -0.80 -2.75
N ALA A 146 -17.37 -0.91 -4.00
CA ALA A 146 -16.89 -1.93 -4.94
C ALA A 146 -15.37 -1.83 -5.19
N ALA A 147 -14.84 -0.61 -5.31
CA ALA A 147 -13.40 -0.36 -5.44
C ALA A 147 -12.65 -0.83 -4.19
N LYS A 148 -13.13 -0.50 -2.98
CA LYS A 148 -12.54 -0.96 -1.72
C LYS A 148 -12.56 -2.48 -1.61
N ASP A 149 -13.67 -3.12 -1.93
CA ASP A 149 -13.82 -4.57 -1.82
C ASP A 149 -12.95 -5.30 -2.84
N ALA A 150 -12.85 -4.77 -4.07
CA ALA A 150 -11.93 -5.29 -5.07
C ALA A 150 -10.48 -5.18 -4.61
N ILE A 151 -10.07 -4.04 -4.04
CA ILE A 151 -8.72 -3.84 -3.49
C ILE A 151 -8.46 -4.80 -2.32
N LYS A 152 -9.40 -4.97 -1.40
CA LYS A 152 -9.27 -5.92 -0.29
C LYS A 152 -9.13 -7.36 -0.80
N LYS A 153 -9.96 -7.76 -1.76
CA LYS A 153 -9.91 -9.08 -2.37
C LYS A 153 -8.57 -9.32 -3.07
N ALA A 154 -8.11 -8.35 -3.84
CA ALA A 154 -6.80 -8.40 -4.49
C ALA A 154 -5.66 -8.53 -3.46
N ASN A 155 -5.65 -7.71 -2.41
CA ASN A 155 -4.63 -7.82 -1.35
C ASN A 155 -4.65 -9.18 -0.65
N LYS A 156 -5.83 -9.77 -0.47
CA LYS A 156 -5.97 -11.12 0.08
C LYS A 156 -5.39 -12.17 -0.87
N GLU A 157 -5.74 -12.12 -2.16
CA GLU A 157 -5.19 -13.02 -3.18
C GLU A 157 -3.66 -12.93 -3.27
N VAL A 158 -3.10 -11.72 -3.21
CA VAL A 158 -1.65 -11.51 -3.20
C VAL A 158 -1.02 -12.13 -1.96
N LYS A 159 -1.58 -11.85 -0.78
CA LYS A 159 -1.07 -12.40 0.48
C LYS A 159 -1.13 -13.93 0.53
N ASP A 160 -2.18 -14.52 -0.04
CA ASP A 160 -2.33 -15.96 -0.10
C ASP A 160 -1.34 -16.56 -1.11
N ALA A 161 -1.11 -15.92 -2.26
CA ALA A 161 -0.08 -16.32 -3.21
C ALA A 161 1.34 -16.23 -2.64
N GLU A 162 1.66 -15.18 -1.86
CA GLU A 162 2.95 -15.04 -1.20
C GLU A 162 3.20 -16.13 -0.15
N LYS A 163 2.16 -16.61 0.54
CA LYS A 163 2.26 -17.72 1.50
C LYS A 163 2.42 -19.09 0.85
N GLN A 164 1.98 -19.23 -0.40
CA GLN A 164 2.06 -20.46 -1.17
C GLN A 164 3.35 -20.59 -2.00
N SER A 165 4.20 -19.54 -2.01
CA SER A 165 5.52 -19.54 -2.65
C SER A 165 6.58 -20.31 -1.86
#